data_AF-A0A6B8RSY3-F1
#
_entry.id   AF-A0A6B8RSY3-F1
#
_cell.length_a   1.000
_cell.length_b   1.000
_cell.length_c   1.000
_cell.angle_alpha   90.00
_cell.angle_beta   90.00
_cell.angle_gamma   90.00
#
_symmetry.space_group_name_H-M   'P 1'
#
loop_
_entity.id
_entity.type
_entity.pdbx_description
1 polymer ?
#
loop_
_entity_poly.entity_id
_entity_poly.type
_entity_poly.pdbx_seq_one_letter_code
_entity_poly.pdbx_strand_id
1 'polypeptide(L)'
;MGLKPAFTERLTDRIIIGFLLLLVVITAYPLIYVVLASVSDGSALLAHSGILLKSYGFHLAAYAKVLENPGILKGYLNTFYIVFASVAVNMSITSLTAYVLSRKQVLWNKVVIFNGAEIMKALFENYTPDIPSEEGLLMRATGSVPHNAEIEVPIIYGDYFYVEALLKLKGETKLFW
;
A
#
# COMPACT_ATOMS: atom_id res chain seq x y z
N MET A 1 26.05 -9.79 -25.34
CA MET A 1 27.31 -9.35 -24.72
C MET A 1 26.95 -8.15 -23.84
N GLY A 2 26.79 -8.34 -22.53
CA GLY A 2 26.31 -7.29 -21.62
C GLY A 2 27.39 -6.23 -21.43
N LEU A 3 27.08 -4.97 -21.78
CA LEU A 3 27.95 -3.83 -21.53
C LEU A 3 28.23 -3.76 -20.03
N LYS A 4 29.51 -3.63 -19.64
CA LYS A 4 29.87 -3.45 -18.23
C LYS A 4 29.27 -2.12 -17.77
N PRO A 5 28.54 -2.07 -16.65
CA PRO A 5 27.90 -0.85 -16.18
C PRO A 5 28.95 0.23 -15.93
N ALA A 6 28.61 1.46 -16.28
CA ALA A 6 29.49 2.62 -16.16
C ALA A 6 29.90 2.82 -14.69
N PHE A 7 31.07 3.43 -14.46
CA PHE A 7 31.57 3.67 -13.09
C PHE A 7 30.56 4.47 -12.25
N THR A 8 29.89 5.44 -12.86
CA THR A 8 28.84 6.26 -12.24
C THR A 8 27.65 5.41 -11.77
N GLU A 9 27.18 4.46 -12.59
CA GLU A 9 26.07 3.57 -12.22
C GLU A 9 26.43 2.74 -10.99
N ARG A 10 27.64 2.16 -10.96
CA ARG A 10 28.10 1.36 -9.81
C ARG A 10 28.24 2.18 -8.53
N LEU A 11 28.60 3.45 -8.65
CA LEU A 11 28.70 4.35 -7.51
C LEU A 11 27.31 4.71 -6.97
N THR A 12 26.40 5.08 -7.86
CA THR A 12 24.99 5.36 -7.52
C THR A 12 24.34 4.15 -6.85
N ASP A 13 24.52 2.95 -7.40
CA ASP A 13 23.98 1.71 -6.83
C ASP A 13 24.50 1.45 -5.42
N ARG A 14 25.81 1.64 -5.19
CA ARG A 14 26.41 1.47 -3.85
C ARG A 14 25.87 2.48 -2.84
N ILE A 15 25.65 3.72 -3.26
CA ILE A 15 25.06 4.75 -2.41
C ILE A 15 23.61 4.38 -2.05
N ILE A 16 22.81 3.96 -3.03
CA ILE A 16 21.43 3.53 -2.81
C ILE A 16 21.40 2.33 -1.86
N ILE A 17 22.23 1.30 -2.11
CA ILE A 17 22.30 0.12 -1.24
C ILE A 17 22.73 0.51 0.18
N GLY A 18 23.74 1.37 0.33
CA GLY A 18 24.18 1.86 1.64
C GLY A 18 23.07 2.59 2.39
N PHE A 19 22.32 3.45 1.69
CA PHE A 19 21.15 4.14 2.23
C PHE A 19 20.02 3.18 2.62
N LEU A 20 19.70 2.20 1.78
CA LEU A 20 18.69 1.18 2.08
C LEU A 20 19.08 0.31 3.28
N LEU A 21 20.36 -0.07 3.40
CA LEU A 21 20.86 -0.80 4.57
C LEU A 21 20.74 0.03 5.85
N LEU A 22 21.04 1.33 5.79
CA LEU A 22 20.84 2.23 6.92
C LEU A 22 19.35 2.31 7.33
N LEU A 23 18.44 2.40 6.35
CA LEU A 23 16.99 2.41 6.60
C LEU A 23 16.52 1.11 7.25
N VAL A 24 17.02 -0.05 6.79
CA VAL A 24 16.76 -1.35 7.42
C VAL A 24 17.19 -1.34 8.88
N VAL A 25 18.39 -0.83 9.20
CA VAL A 25 18.85 -0.77 10.60
C VAL A 25 17.95 0.14 11.44
N ILE A 26 17.60 1.32 10.95
CA ILE A 26 16.74 2.28 11.67
C ILE A 26 15.34 1.70 11.93
N THR A 27 14.76 0.99 10.96
CA THR A 27 13.40 0.43 11.05
C THR A 27 13.35 -0.90 11.79
N ALA A 28 14.38 -1.73 11.69
CA ALA A 28 14.47 -3.00 12.40
C ALA A 28 14.85 -2.82 13.88
N TYR A 29 15.63 -1.79 14.22
CA TYR A 29 16.09 -1.58 15.60
C TYR A 29 14.95 -1.48 16.63
N PRO A 30 13.83 -0.74 16.40
CA PRO A 30 12.68 -0.75 17.30
C PRO A 30 12.08 -2.14 17.54
N LEU A 31 12.03 -2.99 16.51
CA LEU A 31 11.53 -4.36 16.65
C LEU A 31 12.48 -5.22 17.46
N ILE A 32 13.79 -5.14 17.18
CA ILE A 32 14.83 -5.83 17.95
C ILE A 32 14.80 -5.38 19.42
N TYR A 33 14.65 -4.07 19.66
CA TYR A 33 14.53 -3.51 21.00
C TYR A 33 13.36 -4.14 21.77
N VAL A 34 12.17 -4.23 21.15
CA VAL A 34 11.00 -4.84 21.79
C VAL A 34 11.25 -6.32 22.10
N VAL A 35 11.89 -7.08 21.20
CA VAL A 35 12.22 -8.50 21.43
C VAL A 35 13.24 -8.67 22.56
N LEU A 36 14.28 -7.84 22.60
CA LEU A 36 15.28 -7.89 23.67
C LEU A 36 14.68 -7.47 25.01
N ALA A 37 13.81 -6.47 25.01
CA ALA A 37 13.09 -6.02 26.20
C ALA A 37 12.12 -7.08 26.72
N SER A 38 11.41 -7.79 25.83
CA SER A 38 10.40 -8.78 26.23
C SER A 38 10.98 -10.04 26.89
N VAL A 39 12.27 -10.33 26.67
CA VAL A 39 12.99 -11.44 27.33
C VAL A 39 13.88 -11.00 28.49
N SER A 40 13.98 -9.68 28.75
CA SER A 40 14.81 -9.13 29.83
C SER A 40 14.09 -9.17 31.18
N ASP A 41 14.85 -9.13 32.27
CA ASP A 41 14.28 -8.94 33.62
C ASP A 41 13.70 -7.52 33.76
N GLY A 42 12.46 -7.41 34.25
CA GLY A 42 11.75 -6.13 34.35
C GLY A 42 12.42 -5.14 35.30
N SER A 43 13.03 -5.61 36.39
CA SER A 43 13.69 -4.73 37.36
C SER A 43 15.02 -4.19 36.82
N ALA A 44 15.79 -5.03 36.12
CA ALA A 44 17.04 -4.64 35.47
C ALA A 44 16.80 -3.74 34.25
N LEU A 45 15.72 -3.97 33.51
CA LEU A 45 15.34 -3.15 32.35
C LEU A 45 14.91 -1.73 32.78
N LEU A 46 14.11 -1.61 33.85
CA LEU A 46 13.67 -0.31 34.36
C LEU A 46 14.80 0.53 34.97
N ALA A 47 15.85 -0.13 35.48
CA ALA A 47 17.04 0.55 36.01
C ALA A 47 17.96 1.10 34.90
N HIS A 48 17.78 0.67 33.66
CA HIS A 48 18.56 1.14 32.51
C HIS A 48 17.73 2.09 31.63
N SER A 49 18.36 3.14 31.13
CA SER A 49 17.78 4.03 30.13
C SER A 49 18.79 4.18 28.99
N GLY A 50 18.41 3.77 27.79
CA GLY A 50 19.29 3.87 26.62
C GLY A 50 19.08 2.77 25.59
N ILE A 51 20.09 2.62 24.74
CA ILE A 51 20.11 1.68 23.62
C ILE A 51 20.24 0.25 24.18
N LEU A 52 19.30 -0.62 23.80
CA LEU A 52 19.28 -2.02 24.21
C LEU A 52 19.88 -2.89 23.09
N LEU A 53 21.18 -3.18 23.18
CA LEU A 53 21.87 -4.04 22.20
C LEU A 53 21.87 -5.53 22.60
N LYS A 54 21.60 -5.83 23.88
CA LYS A 54 21.50 -7.19 24.43
C LYS A 54 20.45 -7.23 25.52
N SER A 55 19.90 -8.40 25.82
CA SER A 55 18.93 -8.54 26.92
C SER A 55 19.60 -8.39 28.28
N TYR A 56 18.89 -7.76 29.24
CA TYR A 56 19.31 -7.67 30.63
C TYR A 56 18.77 -8.88 31.39
N GLY A 57 19.51 -9.99 31.31
CA GLY A 57 19.04 -11.30 31.77
C GLY A 57 18.14 -11.98 30.74
N PHE A 58 17.77 -13.22 31.03
CA PHE A 58 16.85 -13.99 30.19
C PHE A 58 15.75 -14.59 31.06
N HIS A 59 14.55 -14.03 30.96
CA HIS A 59 13.39 -14.42 31.75
C HIS A 59 12.15 -14.52 30.86
N LEU A 60 11.50 -15.69 30.87
CA LEU A 60 10.25 -15.93 30.14
C LEU A 60 8.99 -15.81 31.02
N ALA A 61 9.14 -15.39 32.27
CA ALA A 61 8.04 -15.24 33.22
C ALA A 61 6.96 -14.26 32.72
N ALA A 62 7.36 -13.19 32.02
CA ALA A 62 6.43 -12.23 31.42
C ALA A 62 5.53 -12.92 30.37
N TYR A 63 6.08 -13.79 29.52
CA TYR A 63 5.30 -14.57 28.55
C TYR A 63 4.34 -15.53 29.23
N ALA A 64 4.77 -16.23 30.28
CA ALA A 64 3.89 -17.11 31.05
C ALA A 64 2.69 -16.33 31.61
N LYS A 65 2.91 -15.13 32.16
CA LYS A 65 1.84 -14.26 32.67
C LYS A 65 0.89 -13.75 31.59
N VAL A 66 1.39 -13.48 30.39
CA VAL A 66 0.55 -13.11 29.24
C VAL A 66 -0.31 -14.30 28.80
N LEU A 67 0.24 -15.50 28.74
CA LEU A 67 -0.48 -16.71 28.34
C LEU A 67 -1.51 -17.18 29.38
N GLU A 68 -1.28 -16.89 30.67
CA GLU A 68 -2.26 -17.11 31.74
C GLU A 68 -3.52 -16.24 31.58
N ASN A 69 -3.45 -15.13 30.83
CA ASN A 69 -4.59 -14.23 30.65
C ASN A 69 -5.55 -14.74 29.55
N PRO A 70 -6.76 -15.22 29.90
CA PRO A 70 -7.69 -15.76 28.91
C PRO A 70 -8.24 -14.71 27.95
N GLY A 71 -8.20 -13.42 28.34
CA GLY A 71 -8.61 -12.31 27.46
C GLY A 71 -7.66 -12.13 26.28
N ILE A 72 -6.36 -12.36 26.48
CA ILE A 72 -5.35 -12.23 25.43
C ILE A 72 -5.51 -13.36 24.40
N LEU A 73 -5.64 -14.60 24.86
CA LEU A 73 -5.81 -15.74 23.96
C LEU A 73 -7.11 -15.63 23.15
N LYS A 74 -8.23 -15.29 23.80
CA LYS A 74 -9.51 -15.05 23.10
C LYS A 74 -9.40 -13.89 22.10
N GLY A 75 -8.70 -12.81 22.48
CA GLY A 75 -8.44 -11.67 21.59
C GLY A 75 -7.69 -12.08 20.32
N TYR A 76 -6.57 -12.81 20.47
CA TYR A 76 -5.80 -13.31 19.33
C TYR A 76 -6.62 -14.25 18.43
N LEU A 77 -7.42 -15.15 19.03
CA LEU A 77 -8.29 -16.05 18.27
C LEU A 77 -9.35 -15.27 17.47
N ASN A 78 -9.93 -14.22 18.05
CA ASN A 78 -10.86 -13.34 17.33
C ASN A 78 -10.17 -12.64 16.15
N THR A 79 -8.97 -12.08 16.35
CA THR A 79 -8.18 -11.47 15.28
C THR A 79 -7.91 -12.47 14.16
N PHE A 80 -7.46 -13.68 14.48
CA PHE A 80 -7.24 -14.72 13.48
C PHE A 80 -8.52 -15.05 12.71
N TYR A 81 -9.62 -15.29 13.43
CA TYR A 81 -10.91 -15.57 12.80
C TYR A 81 -11.31 -14.45 11.84
N ILE A 82 -11.27 -13.19 12.29
CA ILE A 82 -11.63 -12.04 11.46
C ILE A 82 -10.72 -11.94 10.24
N VAL A 83 -9.40 -12.03 10.39
CA VAL A 83 -8.46 -11.90 9.27
C VAL A 83 -8.67 -13.01 8.26
N PHE A 84 -8.69 -14.27 8.69
CA PHE A 84 -8.83 -15.40 7.77
C PHE A 84 -10.21 -15.43 7.10
N ALA A 85 -11.28 -15.24 7.85
CA ALA A 85 -12.63 -15.20 7.29
C ALA A 85 -12.79 -14.02 6.31
N SER A 86 -12.34 -12.82 6.70
CA SER A 86 -12.45 -11.64 5.84
C SER A 86 -11.60 -11.77 4.58
N VAL A 87 -10.38 -12.26 4.68
CA VAL A 87 -9.52 -12.49 3.51
C VAL A 87 -10.14 -13.53 2.59
N ALA A 88 -10.64 -14.65 3.11
CA ALA A 88 -11.29 -15.68 2.31
C ALA A 88 -12.53 -15.15 1.58
N VAL A 89 -13.42 -14.45 2.30
CA VAL A 89 -14.64 -13.87 1.71
C VAL A 89 -14.29 -12.79 0.69
N ASN A 90 -13.43 -11.84 1.03
CA ASN A 90 -13.04 -10.76 0.12
C ASN A 90 -12.36 -11.31 -1.14
N MET A 91 -11.38 -12.19 -0.99
CA MET A 91 -10.68 -12.76 -2.14
C MET A 91 -11.64 -13.56 -3.05
N SER A 92 -12.58 -14.31 -2.46
CA SER A 92 -13.57 -15.07 -3.22
C SER A 92 -14.50 -14.13 -4.00
N ILE A 93 -15.09 -13.13 -3.35
CA ILE A 93 -16.02 -12.20 -3.99
C ILE A 93 -15.30 -11.34 -5.03
N THR A 94 -14.15 -10.77 -4.70
CA THR A 94 -13.38 -9.91 -5.61
C THR A 94 -12.90 -10.67 -6.83
N SER A 95 -12.38 -11.89 -6.68
CA SER A 95 -11.92 -12.69 -7.82
C SER A 95 -13.06 -13.12 -8.74
N LEU A 96 -14.20 -13.57 -8.18
CA LEU A 96 -15.38 -13.91 -8.97
C LEU A 96 -15.94 -12.69 -9.70
N THR A 97 -15.99 -11.53 -9.02
CA THR A 97 -16.46 -10.27 -9.62
C THR A 97 -15.54 -9.84 -10.76
N ALA A 98 -14.22 -9.85 -10.53
CA ALA A 98 -13.22 -9.55 -11.55
C ALA A 98 -13.32 -10.51 -12.74
N TYR A 99 -13.56 -11.81 -12.50
CA TYR A 99 -13.75 -12.79 -13.57
C TYR A 99 -15.01 -12.49 -14.40
N VAL A 100 -16.15 -12.22 -13.77
CA VAL A 100 -17.39 -11.85 -14.48
C VAL A 100 -17.15 -10.59 -15.32
N LEU A 101 -16.53 -9.55 -14.75
CA LEU A 101 -16.24 -8.30 -15.46
C LEU A 101 -15.21 -8.45 -16.59
N SER A 102 -14.32 -9.44 -16.51
CA SER A 102 -13.34 -9.72 -17.57
C SER A 102 -13.98 -10.29 -18.85
N ARG A 103 -15.22 -10.79 -18.79
CA ARG A 103 -15.88 -11.47 -19.91
C ARG A 103 -16.78 -10.51 -20.70
N LYS A 104 -16.57 -10.42 -22.01
CA LYS A 104 -17.30 -9.52 -22.94
C LYS A 104 -18.82 -9.79 -23.07
N GLN A 105 -19.31 -10.96 -22.67
CA GLN A 105 -20.70 -11.42 -22.94
C GLN A 105 -21.40 -11.90 -21.65
N VAL A 106 -21.40 -11.06 -20.61
CA VAL A 106 -22.14 -11.34 -19.36
C VAL A 106 -23.52 -10.68 -19.37
N LEU A 107 -24.49 -11.29 -18.66
CA LEU A 107 -25.92 -10.93 -18.70
C LEU A 107 -26.18 -9.43 -18.44
N TRP A 108 -25.39 -8.82 -17.54
CA TRP A 108 -25.52 -7.41 -17.11
C TRP A 108 -24.47 -6.49 -17.71
N ASN A 109 -23.72 -6.93 -18.73
CA ASN A 109 -22.61 -6.17 -19.28
C ASN A 109 -23.03 -4.76 -19.72
N LYS A 110 -24.22 -4.65 -20.33
CA LYS A 110 -24.77 -3.36 -20.78
C LYS A 110 -24.99 -2.39 -19.62
N VAL A 111 -25.48 -2.86 -18.48
CA VAL A 111 -25.73 -2.01 -17.30
C VAL A 111 -24.41 -1.54 -16.68
N VAL A 112 -23.42 -2.43 -16.58
CA VAL A 112 -22.09 -2.08 -16.05
C VAL A 112 -21.39 -1.07 -16.96
N ILE A 113 -21.38 -1.32 -18.27
CA ILE A 113 -20.80 -0.40 -19.27
C ILE A 113 -21.53 0.94 -19.25
N PHE A 114 -22.87 0.93 -19.16
CA PHE A 114 -23.67 2.15 -19.09
C PHE A 114 -23.31 3.01 -17.87
N ASN A 115 -23.29 2.41 -16.67
CA ASN A 115 -22.88 3.14 -15.47
C ASN A 115 -21.44 3.66 -15.57
N GLY A 116 -20.54 2.86 -16.14
CA GLY A 116 -19.17 3.30 -16.43
C GLY A 116 -19.15 4.52 -17.36
N ALA A 117 -19.92 4.49 -18.45
CA ALA A 117 -20.03 5.62 -19.38
C ALA A 117 -20.62 6.87 -18.73
N GLU A 118 -21.63 6.74 -17.87
CA GLU A 118 -22.20 7.86 -17.11
C GLU A 118 -21.18 8.46 -16.15
N ILE A 119 -20.34 7.63 -15.49
CA ILE A 119 -19.23 8.13 -14.66
C ILE A 119 -18.24 8.92 -15.53
N MET A 120 -17.85 8.37 -16.68
CA MET A 120 -16.90 9.04 -17.60
C MET A 120 -17.43 10.37 -18.12
N LYS A 121 -18.74 10.45 -18.39
CA LYS A 121 -19.44 11.66 -18.78
C LYS A 121 -19.50 12.66 -17.62
N ALA A 122 -19.86 12.22 -16.42
CA ALA A 122 -19.89 13.08 -15.24
C ALA A 122 -18.51 13.65 -14.90
N LEU A 123 -17.44 12.87 -15.11
CA LEU A 123 -16.05 13.33 -15.00
C LEU A 123 -15.74 14.45 -15.98
N PHE A 124 -16.11 14.28 -17.26
CA PHE A 124 -15.93 15.33 -18.26
C PHE A 124 -16.71 16.61 -17.91
N GLU A 125 -17.98 16.48 -17.58
CA GLU A 125 -18.88 17.62 -17.40
C GLU A 125 -18.58 18.43 -16.14
N ASN A 126 -18.13 17.78 -15.07
CA ASN A 126 -17.99 18.43 -13.76
C ASN A 126 -16.53 18.61 -13.30
N TYR A 127 -15.58 17.94 -13.94
CA TYR A 127 -14.20 17.88 -13.45
C TYR A 127 -13.15 18.21 -14.51
N THR A 128 -13.50 18.64 -15.72
CA THR A 128 -12.49 19.11 -16.68
C THR A 128 -12.05 20.55 -16.32
N PRO A 129 -10.74 20.85 -16.23
CA PRO A 129 -10.26 22.20 -15.98
C PRO A 129 -10.59 23.14 -17.15
N ASP A 130 -10.98 24.37 -16.83
CA ASP A 130 -11.02 25.50 -17.77
C ASP A 130 -9.86 26.47 -17.47
N ILE A 131 -8.66 25.92 -17.30
CA ILE A 131 -7.47 26.66 -16.88
C ILE A 131 -6.37 26.48 -17.94
N PRO A 132 -6.02 27.52 -18.73
CA PRO A 132 -5.04 27.42 -19.82
C PRO A 132 -3.63 27.02 -19.39
N SER A 133 -3.29 27.12 -18.11
CA SER A 133 -1.97 26.79 -17.57
C SER A 133 -1.82 25.33 -17.14
N GLU A 134 -2.89 24.55 -17.12
CA GLU A 134 -2.90 23.16 -16.65
C GLU A 134 -2.95 22.21 -17.84
N GLU A 135 -2.08 21.19 -17.86
CA GLU A 135 -2.00 20.21 -18.95
C GLU A 135 -2.85 18.95 -18.72
N GLY A 136 -3.39 18.76 -17.50
CA GLY A 136 -4.18 17.59 -17.17
C GLY A 136 -5.66 17.71 -17.53
N LEU A 137 -6.34 16.58 -17.68
CA LEU A 137 -7.72 16.47 -18.15
C LEU A 137 -8.76 16.51 -17.02
N LEU A 138 -8.44 15.99 -15.83
CA LEU A 138 -9.39 15.92 -14.72
C LEU A 138 -8.88 16.61 -13.44
N MET A 139 -9.65 17.56 -12.93
CA MET A 139 -9.52 18.26 -11.66
C MET A 139 -9.79 17.34 -10.45
N ARG A 140 -9.48 17.86 -9.24
CA ARG A 140 -9.65 17.17 -7.95
C ARG A 140 -8.71 16.00 -7.71
N ALA A 141 -7.61 15.93 -8.43
CA ALA A 141 -6.51 15.08 -8.03
C ALA A 141 -5.68 15.75 -6.92
N THR A 142 -4.99 14.92 -6.14
CA THR A 142 -4.14 15.38 -5.05
C THR A 142 -2.81 14.65 -5.09
N GLY A 143 -1.74 15.39 -5.36
CA GLY A 143 -0.37 14.87 -5.40
C GLY A 143 0.20 14.66 -3.99
N SER A 144 0.26 15.72 -3.17
CA SER A 144 0.86 15.64 -1.83
C SER A 144 0.17 16.54 -0.80
N VAL A 145 -0.80 15.96 -0.08
CA VAL A 145 -1.44 16.58 1.11
C VAL A 145 -0.41 17.02 2.16
N PRO A 146 0.61 16.22 2.54
CA PRO A 146 1.53 16.58 3.63
C PRO A 146 2.40 17.82 3.33
N HIS A 147 2.63 18.13 2.05
CA HIS A 147 3.43 19.28 1.62
C HIS A 147 2.58 20.44 1.07
N ASN A 148 1.25 20.34 1.21
CA ASN A 148 0.29 21.31 0.69
C ASN A 148 0.54 21.68 -0.79
N ALA A 149 0.96 20.70 -1.60
CA ALA A 149 1.35 20.86 -2.99
C ALA A 149 0.47 19.98 -3.87
N GLU A 150 0.08 20.52 -5.04
CA GLU A 150 -0.75 19.83 -6.02
C GLU A 150 -2.07 19.31 -5.42
N ILE A 151 -2.77 20.18 -4.67
CA ILE A 151 -4.09 19.88 -4.08
C ILE A 151 -5.18 20.38 -5.03
N GLU A 152 -6.13 19.51 -5.35
CA GLU A 152 -7.25 19.78 -6.26
C GLU A 152 -6.87 20.20 -7.69
N VAL A 153 -5.65 19.88 -8.12
CA VAL A 153 -5.15 20.15 -9.47
C VAL A 153 -5.31 18.93 -10.38
N PRO A 154 -5.19 19.07 -11.70
CA PRO A 154 -5.11 17.94 -12.61
C PRO A 154 -3.80 17.15 -12.47
N ILE A 155 -3.85 15.82 -12.63
CA ILE A 155 -2.64 14.98 -12.70
C ILE A 155 -2.69 14.03 -13.89
N ILE A 156 -1.61 14.01 -14.66
CA ILE A 156 -1.48 13.20 -15.89
C ILE A 156 -1.66 11.69 -15.66
N TYR A 157 -1.38 11.20 -14.44
CA TYR A 157 -1.55 9.79 -14.10
C TYR A 157 -3.03 9.37 -14.01
N GLY A 158 -3.90 10.26 -13.53
CA GLY A 158 -5.35 10.00 -13.50
C GLY A 158 -5.95 10.05 -14.90
N ASP A 159 -5.48 11.01 -15.69
CA ASP A 159 -5.90 11.23 -17.08
C ASP A 159 -5.64 10.01 -17.96
N TYR A 160 -4.52 9.32 -17.71
CA TYR A 160 -4.21 8.07 -18.39
C TYR A 160 -5.35 7.04 -18.28
N PHE A 161 -5.81 6.75 -17.06
CA PHE A 161 -6.88 5.77 -16.84
C PHE A 161 -8.21 6.25 -17.40
N TYR A 162 -8.46 7.56 -17.35
CA TYR A 162 -9.62 8.18 -17.96
C TYR A 162 -9.63 7.98 -19.48
N VAL A 163 -8.55 8.35 -20.18
CA VAL A 163 -8.44 8.17 -21.63
C VAL A 163 -8.53 6.69 -22.02
N GLU A 164 -7.88 5.81 -21.25
CA GLU A 164 -7.96 4.36 -21.48
C GLU A 164 -9.40 3.83 -21.37
N ALA A 165 -10.16 4.28 -20.37
CA ALA A 165 -11.57 3.92 -20.22
C ALA A 165 -12.43 4.44 -21.38
N LEU A 166 -12.18 5.67 -21.88
CA LEU A 166 -12.84 6.19 -23.09
C LEU A 166 -12.52 5.35 -24.32
N LEU A 167 -11.26 4.96 -24.52
CA LEU A 167 -10.83 4.11 -25.62
C LEU A 167 -11.54 2.75 -25.56
N LYS A 168 -11.63 2.13 -24.38
CA LYS A 168 -12.39 0.89 -24.17
C LYS A 168 -13.87 1.05 -24.50
N LEU A 169 -14.50 2.16 -24.10
CA LEU A 169 -15.90 2.46 -24.44
C LEU A 169 -16.11 2.63 -25.95
N LYS A 170 -15.12 3.17 -26.66
CA LYS A 170 -15.12 3.25 -28.13
C LYS A 170 -14.83 1.91 -28.84
N GLY A 171 -14.54 0.86 -28.08
CA GLY A 171 -14.23 -0.48 -28.62
C GLY A 171 -12.77 -0.69 -29.00
N GLU A 172 -11.87 0.24 -28.63
CA GLU A 172 -10.44 0.09 -28.87
C GLU A 172 -9.86 -1.00 -27.96
N THR A 173 -9.03 -1.87 -28.55
CA THR A 173 -8.42 -3.01 -27.85
C THR A 173 -6.91 -2.88 -27.70
N LYS A 174 -6.29 -1.95 -28.45
CA LYS A 174 -4.87 -1.63 -28.36
C LYS A 174 -4.72 -0.41 -27.46
N LEU A 175 -4.28 -0.65 -26.25
CA LEU A 175 -4.09 0.40 -25.25
C LEU A 175 -2.65 0.89 -25.31
N PHE A 176 -2.29 1.82 -24.43
CA PHE A 176 -0.96 2.43 -24.38
C PHE A 176 0.17 1.47 -23.96
N TRP A 177 -0.14 0.17 -23.76
CA TRP A 177 0.78 -0.92 -23.42
C TRP A 177 0.56 -2.16 -24.28
#